data_AF-A0A0F9NYZ7-F1
#
_entry.id   AF-A0A0F9NYZ7-F1
#
_cell.length_a   1.000
_cell.length_b   1.000
_cell.length_c   1.000
_cell.angle_alpha   90.00
_cell.angle_beta   90.00
_cell.angle_gamma   90.00
#
_symmetry.space_group_name_H-M   'P 1'
#
loop_
_entity.id
_entity.type
_entity.pdbx_description
1 polymer ?
#
loop_
_entity_poly.entity_id
_entity_poly.type
_entity_poly.pdbx_seq_one_letter_code
_entity_poly.pdbx_strand_id
1 'polypeptide(L)' 'MDVWYPIQAKQKDRVGRPDIDSFEAVMTREDRTKGFFVAFDYTSDALREIAAFFRKSGKAIIALTVREILDEEIARKLA' A
#
# COMPACT_ATOMS: atom_id res chain seq x y z
N MET A 1 5.26 -18.59 13.72
CA MET A 1 5.33 -17.93 12.40
C MET A 1 5.54 -16.46 12.68
N ASP A 2 6.58 -15.84 12.11
CA ASP A 2 6.81 -14.41 12.32
C ASP A 2 5.74 -13.61 11.57
N VAL A 3 5.06 -12.70 12.28
CA VAL A 3 3.98 -11.88 11.76
C VAL A 3 4.48 -10.45 11.67
N TRP A 4 4.87 -10.08 10.45
CA TRP A 4 5.24 -8.72 10.10
C TRP A 4 4.54 -8.32 8.81
N TYR A 5 4.36 -7.00 8.64
CA TYR A 5 3.73 -6.42 7.47
C TYR A 5 4.78 -5.70 6.63
N PRO A 6 4.93 -6.05 5.35
CA PRO A 6 5.75 -5.26 4.43
C PRO A 6 5.24 -3.83 4.34
N ILE A 7 6.17 -2.89 4.36
CA ILE A 7 5.89 -1.47 4.21
C ILE A 7 6.79 -0.93 3.12
N GLN A 8 6.19 -0.29 2.12
CA GLN A 8 6.92 0.51 1.14
C GLN A 8 6.46 1.95 1.26
N ALA A 9 7.38 2.87 1.55
CA ALA A 9 7.12 4.30 1.47
C ALA A 9 7.85 4.88 0.25
N LYS A 10 7.17 5.71 -0.54
CA LYS A 10 7.78 6.44 -1.66
C LYS A 10 7.42 7.91 -1.64
N GLN A 11 8.44 8.77 -1.68
CA GLN A 11 8.30 10.20 -1.89
C GLN A 11 8.25 10.49 -3.40
N LYS A 12 7.06 10.33 -3.99
CA LYS A 12 6.79 10.62 -5.40
C LYS A 12 5.38 11.16 -5.54
N ASP A 13 5.17 12.08 -6.47
CA ASP A 13 3.87 12.70 -6.76
C ASP A 13 2.79 11.64 -6.95
N ARG A 14 2.96 10.74 -7.94
CA ARG A 14 2.09 9.58 -8.13
C ARG A 14 2.85 8.27 -8.30
N VAL A 15 2.47 7.28 -7.49
CA VAL A 15 2.93 5.89 -7.61
C VAL A 15 2.20 5.21 -8.77
N GLY A 16 2.95 4.49 -9.60
CA GLY A 16 2.43 3.80 -10.77
C GLY A 16 2.35 2.29 -10.60
N ARG A 17 1.69 1.61 -11.53
CA ARG A 17 1.58 0.14 -11.56
C ARG A 17 2.92 -0.60 -11.36
N PRO A 18 4.05 -0.22 -11.99
CA PRO A 18 5.30 -0.94 -11.80
C PRO A 18 5.81 -0.97 -10.35
N ASP A 19 5.51 0.08 -9.58
CA ASP A 19 5.85 0.15 -8.16
C ASP A 19 5.01 -0.85 -7.34
N ILE A 20 3.73 -1.00 -7.70
CA ILE A 20 2.80 -1.96 -7.09
C ILE A 20 3.19 -3.40 -7.47
N ASP A 21 3.42 -3.68 -8.75
CA ASP A 21 3.86 -5.01 -9.22
C ASP A 21 5.11 -5.50 -8.46
N SER A 22 6.07 -4.59 -8.26
CA SER A 22 7.29 -4.89 -7.49
C SER A 22 6.99 -5.24 -6.03
N PHE A 23 6.01 -4.57 -5.42
CA PHE A 23 5.62 -4.83 -4.04
C PHE A 23 4.81 -6.12 -3.90
N GLU A 24 3.96 -6.45 -4.87
CA GLU A 24 3.25 -7.73 -4.94
C GLU A 24 4.20 -8.92 -5.02
N ALA A 25 5.31 -8.78 -5.75
CA ALA A 25 6.35 -9.80 -5.81
C ALA A 25 6.95 -10.07 -4.42
N VAL A 26 7.19 -9.03 -3.62
CA VAL A 26 7.66 -9.16 -2.23
C VAL A 26 6.61 -9.85 -1.37
N MET A 27 5.36 -9.37 -1.41
CA MET A 27 4.23 -9.96 -0.68
C MET A 27 4.03 -11.46 -1.01
N THR A 28 4.24 -11.82 -2.27
CA THR A 28 4.12 -13.20 -2.74
C THR A 28 5.29 -14.05 -2.28
N ARG A 29 6.53 -13.58 -2.48
CA ARG A 29 7.75 -14.32 -2.13
C ARG A 29 7.86 -14.59 -0.63
N GLU A 30 7.51 -13.59 0.17
CA GLU A 30 7.58 -13.69 1.63
C GLU A 30 6.33 -14.33 2.24
N ASP A 31 5.32 -14.67 1.43
CA ASP A 31 4.01 -15.16 1.84
C ASP A 31 3.30 -14.29 2.90
N ARG A 32 3.22 -12.98 2.63
CA ARG A 32 2.56 -12.02 3.52
C ARG A 32 1.11 -11.80 3.09
N THR A 33 0.20 -11.87 4.06
CA THR A 33 -1.24 -11.69 3.83
C THR A 33 -1.67 -10.23 3.79
N LYS A 34 -0.89 -9.33 4.40
CA LYS A 34 -1.16 -7.90 4.45
C LYS A 34 0.14 -7.08 4.35
N GLY A 35 0.10 -5.99 3.58
CA GLY A 35 1.18 -5.03 3.46
C GLY A 35 0.64 -3.61 3.30
N PHE A 36 1.51 -2.62 3.50
CA PHE A 36 1.17 -1.20 3.42
C PHE A 36 2.06 -0.53 2.38
N PHE A 37 1.45 0.29 1.53
CA PHE A 37 2.16 1.14 0.59
C PHE A 37 1.81 2.58 0.95
N VAL A 38 2.81 3.44 1.16
CA VAL A 38 2.63 4.86 1.50
C VAL A 38 3.18 5.73 0.38
N ALA A 39 2.38 6.66 -0.13
CA ALA A 39 2.75 7.59 -1.19
C ALA A 39 2.07 8.95 -1.05
N PHE A 40 2.38 9.93 -1.89
CA PHE A 40 1.60 11.19 -1.94
C PHE A 40 0.28 11.01 -2.69
N ASP A 41 0.28 10.24 -3.78
CA ASP A 41 -0.91 9.87 -4.55
C ASP A 41 -0.64 8.60 -5.41
N TYR A 42 -1.69 8.04 -6.02
CA TYR A 42 -1.64 6.83 -6.84
C TYR A 42 -2.26 7.07 -8.22
N THR A 43 -1.68 6.47 -9.25
CA THR A 43 -2.36 6.41 -10.54
C THR A 43 -3.57 5.47 -10.49
N SER A 44 -4.55 5.69 -11.36
CA SER A 44 -5.71 4.80 -11.49
C SER A 44 -5.31 3.36 -11.80
N ASP A 45 -4.25 3.17 -12.60
CA ASP A 45 -3.72 1.83 -12.91
C ASP A 45 -3.11 1.15 -11.69
N ALA A 46 -2.41 1.90 -10.83
CA ALA A 46 -1.86 1.37 -9.58
C ALA A 46 -2.99 0.86 -8.65
N LEU A 47 -4.06 1.63 -8.50
CA LEU A 47 -5.22 1.24 -7.68
C LEU A 47 -5.97 0.03 -8.28
N ARG A 48 -6.09 -0.03 -9.62
CA ARG A 48 -6.69 -1.20 -10.30
C ARG A 48 -5.87 -2.47 -10.06
N GLU A 49 -4.55 -2.36 -10.09
CA GLU A 49 -3.65 -3.49 -9.84
C GLU A 49 -3.76 -3.98 -8.39
N ILE A 50 -3.72 -3.08 -7.40
CA ILE A 50 -3.96 -3.43 -5.98
C ILE A 50 -5.26 -4.24 -5.81
N ALA A 51 -6.35 -3.78 -6.45
CA ALA A 51 -7.62 -4.49 -6.39
C ALA A 51 -7.59 -5.84 -7.12
N ALA A 52 -6.85 -5.94 -8.24
CA ALA A 52 -6.68 -7.19 -8.97
C ALA A 52 -5.87 -8.22 -8.16
N PHE A 53 -4.80 -7.79 -7.51
CA PHE A 53 -3.98 -8.64 -6.65
C PHE A 53 -4.77 -9.21 -5.49
N PHE A 54 -5.60 -8.39 -4.82
CA PHE A 54 -6.49 -8.88 -3.77
C PHE A 54 -7.46 -9.95 -4.29
N ARG A 55 -8.15 -9.71 -5.42
CA ARG A 55 -9.08 -10.69 -6.02
C ARG A 55 -8.40 -12.01 -6.39
N LYS A 56 -7.15 -11.94 -6.87
CA LYS A 56 -6.40 -13.11 -7.35
C LYS A 56 -5.79 -13.92 -6.21
N SER A 57 -5.28 -13.26 -5.17
CA SER A 57 -4.42 -13.89 -4.16
C SER A 57 -5.02 -13.93 -2.75
N GLY A 58 -6.04 -13.10 -2.47
CA GLY A 58 -6.53 -12.85 -1.12
C GLY A 58 -5.59 -12.01 -0.24
N LYS A 59 -4.43 -11.59 -0.76
CA LYS A 59 -3.44 -10.76 -0.05
C LYS A 59 -3.80 -9.29 -0.19
N ALA A 60 -3.81 -8.56 0.93
CA ALA A 60 -4.23 -7.16 0.97
C ALA A 60 -3.03 -6.20 0.92
N ILE A 61 -3.07 -5.23 0.00
CA ILE A 61 -2.19 -4.06 0.01
C ILE A 61 -3.03 -2.87 0.43
N ILE A 62 -2.68 -2.26 1.56
CA ILE A 62 -3.30 -1.02 2.03
C ILE A 62 -2.51 0.15 1.43
N ALA A 63 -3.08 0.79 0.42
CA ALA A 63 -2.56 2.06 -0.09
C ALA A 63 -2.95 3.19 0.87
N LEU A 64 -1.96 3.94 1.35
CA LEU A 64 -2.13 5.12 2.19
C LEU A 64 -1.46 6.31 1.52
N THR A 65 -2.20 7.40 1.43
CA THR A 65 -1.65 8.69 1.08
C THR A 65 -1.07 9.38 2.32
N VAL A 66 -0.04 10.19 2.13
CA VAL A 66 0.47 11.08 3.19
C VAL A 66 -0.65 11.98 3.73
N ARG A 67 -1.60 12.37 2.87
CA ARG A 67 -2.75 13.18 3.29
C ARG A 67 -3.64 12.46 4.28
N GLU A 68 -4.01 11.20 4.00
CA GLU A 68 -4.81 10.40 4.94
C GLU A 68 -4.12 10.24 6.29
N ILE A 69 -2.80 10.03 6.30
CA ILE A 69 -2.02 9.93 7.54
C ILE A 69 -2.05 11.26 8.32
N LEU A 70 -1.87 12.39 7.63
CA LEU A 70 -1.89 13.72 8.27
C LEU A 70 -3.29 14.04 8.82
N ASP A 71 -4.35 13.73 8.08
CA ASP A 71 -5.72 13.98 8.49
C ASP A 71 -6.08 13.16 9.74
N GLU A 72 -5.66 11.89 9.82
CA GLU A 72 -5.82 11.07 11.03
C GLU A 72 -5.07 11.64 12.25
N GLU A 73 -3.82 12.06 12.08
CA GLU A 73 -3.02 12.64 13.16
C GLU A 73 -3.56 14.00 13.64
N ILE A 74 -4.09 14.82 12.74
CA ILE A 74 -4.76 16.07 13.11
C ILE A 74 -6.03 15.78 13.92
N ALA A 75 -6.86 14.82 13.48
CA ALA A 75 -8.07 14.44 14.20
C ALA A 75 -7.76 13.97 15.64
N ARG A 76 -6.69 13.19 15.83
CA ARG A 76 -6.26 12.74 17.17
C ARG A 76 -5.82 13.88 18.09
N LYS A 77 -5.20 14.94 17.56
CA LYS A 77 -4.76 16.09 18.36
C LYS A 77 -5.90 17.02 18.78
N LEU A 78 -7.05 16.95 18.09
CA LEU A 78 -8.23 17.76 18.37
C LEU A 78 -9.24 17.08 19.31
N ALA A 79 -9.04 15.80 19.62
CA ALA A 79 -9.83 15.01 20.58
C ALA A 79 -9.22 15.07 21.99
#